data_AF-A0A9P1P982-F1
#
_entry.id   AF-A0A9P1P982-F1
#
_cell.length_a   1.000
_cell.length_b   1.000
_cell.length_c   1.000
_cell.angle_alpha   90.00
_cell.angle_beta   90.00
_cell.angle_gamma   90.00
#
_symmetry.space_group_name_H-M   'P 1'
#
loop_
_entity.id
_entity.type
_entity.pdbx_description
1 polymer ?
#
loop_
_entity_poly.entity_id
_entity_poly.type
_entity_poly.pdbx_seq_one_letter_code
_entity_poly.pdbx_strand_id
1 'polypeptide(L)'
;MLKKFCRCGKIIPQEISMCYDCEAKFNNRQQKVYKDYRKRRVDFKEQKFYCSKEWKFTRDSVRQRDNGICKLCDDNLSDVVHHIETLKDCWSKRLNMNNLICL
;
A
#
# COMPACT_ATOMS: atom_id res chain seq x y z
N MET A 1 -2.61 -38.53 1.66
CA MET A 1 -1.99 -37.19 1.78
C MET A 1 -1.21 -36.92 0.51
N LEU A 2 -1.62 -35.90 -0.24
CA LEU A 2 -0.94 -35.52 -1.48
C LEU A 2 0.37 -34.80 -1.12
N LYS A 3 1.42 -35.13 -1.86
CA LYS A 3 2.75 -34.55 -1.66
C LYS A 3 3.17 -33.81 -2.91
N LYS A 4 3.98 -32.77 -2.73
CA LYS A 4 4.60 -32.02 -3.83
C LYS A 4 6.07 -31.77 -3.55
N PHE A 5 6.80 -31.36 -4.57
CA PHE A 5 8.16 -30.88 -4.40
C PHE A 5 8.17 -29.41 -3.99
N CYS A 6 8.93 -29.11 -2.94
CA CYS A 6 9.37 -27.77 -2.62
C CYS A 6 10.38 -27.29 -3.67
N ARG A 7 10.53 -25.97 -3.84
CA ARG A 7 11.54 -25.33 -4.72
C ARG A 7 13.00 -25.77 -4.47
N CYS A 8 13.31 -26.32 -3.29
CA CYS A 8 14.63 -26.85 -2.97
C CYS A 8 14.79 -28.36 -3.23
N GLY A 9 13.76 -29.01 -3.80
CA GLY A 9 13.74 -30.45 -4.08
C GLY A 9 13.20 -31.32 -2.94
N LYS A 10 12.96 -30.78 -1.73
CA LYS A 10 12.35 -31.55 -0.62
C LYS A 10 10.90 -31.91 -0.92
N ILE A 11 10.47 -33.11 -0.56
CA ILE A 11 9.06 -33.51 -0.62
C ILE A 11 8.32 -32.93 0.58
N ILE A 12 7.24 -32.21 0.34
CA ILE A 12 6.41 -31.55 1.36
C ILE A 12 4.92 -31.91 1.18
N PRO A 13 4.11 -31.82 2.25
CA PRO A 13 2.65 -31.88 2.15
C PRO A 13 2.13 -30.80 1.19
N GLN A 14 1.06 -31.11 0.45
CA GLN A 14 0.50 -30.17 -0.54
C GLN A 14 -0.05 -28.90 0.12
N GLU A 15 -0.51 -28.99 1.36
CA GLU A 15 -1.14 -27.95 2.17
C GLU A 15 -0.17 -26.80 2.52
N ILE A 16 1.14 -27.08 2.59
CA ILE A 16 2.14 -26.05 2.86
C ILE A 16 2.77 -25.54 1.58
N SER A 17 2.97 -24.22 1.47
CA SER A 17 3.49 -23.59 0.25
C SER A 17 4.95 -23.98 -0.03
N MET A 18 5.80 -23.97 1.00
CA MET A 18 7.22 -24.29 0.91
C MET A 18 7.72 -24.91 2.22
N CYS A 19 8.88 -25.56 2.20
CA CYS A 19 9.48 -26.08 3.44
C CYS A 19 9.98 -24.96 4.35
N TYR A 20 10.08 -25.25 5.64
CA TYR A 20 10.55 -24.32 6.68
C TYR A 20 11.87 -23.62 6.31
N ASP A 21 12.86 -24.37 5.80
CA ASP A 21 14.16 -23.76 5.44
C ASP A 21 14.04 -22.76 4.29
N CYS A 22 13.18 -23.05 3.31
CA CYS A 22 12.94 -22.15 2.18
C CYS A 22 12.17 -20.91 2.63
N GLU A 23 11.20 -21.07 3.53
CA GLU A 23 10.46 -19.97 4.12
C GLU A 23 11.38 -19.06 4.95
N ALA A 24 12.22 -19.63 5.82
CA ALA A 24 13.20 -18.87 6.59
C ALA A 24 14.17 -18.08 5.68
N LYS A 25 14.69 -18.71 4.62
CA LYS A 25 15.55 -18.05 3.63
C LYS A 25 14.82 -16.93 2.89
N PHE A 26 13.57 -17.18 2.48
CA PHE A 26 12.74 -16.18 1.82
C PHE A 26 12.50 -14.99 2.74
N ASN A 27 12.05 -15.22 3.97
CA ASN A 27 11.78 -14.18 4.97
C ASN A 27 13.03 -13.34 5.27
N ASN A 28 14.20 -13.96 5.41
CA ASN A 28 15.46 -13.23 5.59
C ASN A 28 15.81 -12.34 4.39
N ARG A 29 15.63 -12.85 3.17
CA ARG A 29 15.81 -12.04 1.95
C ARG A 29 14.83 -10.87 1.91
N GLN A 30 13.55 -11.11 2.19
CA GLN A 30 12.53 -10.07 2.19
C GLN A 30 12.83 -9.00 3.24
N GLN A 31 13.27 -9.39 4.45
CA GLN A 31 13.68 -8.44 5.48
C GLN A 31 14.85 -7.56 5.03
N LYS A 32 15.85 -8.13 4.34
CA LYS A 32 16.98 -7.37 3.81
C LYS A 32 16.51 -6.37 2.74
N VAL A 33 15.70 -6.81 1.78
CA VAL A 33 15.15 -5.95 0.73
C VAL A 33 14.31 -4.82 1.33
N TYR A 34 13.47 -5.12 2.33
CA TYR A 34 12.67 -4.12 3.02
C TYR A 34 13.52 -3.08 3.75
N LYS A 35 14.58 -3.52 4.47
CA LYS A 35 15.54 -2.61 5.12
C LYS A 35 16.24 -1.71 4.11
N ASP A 36 16.72 -2.27 2.99
CA ASP A 36 17.40 -1.52 1.94
C ASP A 36 16.46 -0.54 1.20
N TYR A 37 15.20 -0.92 1.01
CA TYR A 37 14.16 -0.04 0.50
C TYR A 37 13.94 1.13 1.45
N ARG A 38 13.68 0.87 2.74
CA ARG A 38 13.44 1.90 3.76
C ARG A 38 14.62 2.87 3.89
N LYS A 39 15.86 2.38 3.80
CA LYS A 39 17.08 3.22 3.86
C LYS A 39 17.20 4.20 2.68
N ARG A 40 16.72 3.81 1.49
CA ARG A 40 16.80 4.63 0.26
C ARG A 40 15.64 5.62 0.11
N ARG A 41 14.62 5.56 0.97
CA ARG A 41 13.49 6.49 0.94
C ARG A 41 13.93 7.86 1.43
N VAL A 42 13.48 8.90 0.74
CA VAL A 42 13.72 10.31 1.09
C VAL A 42 12.42 11.08 1.32
N ASP A 43 11.27 10.47 1.02
CA ASP A 43 9.93 11.04 1.12
C ASP A 43 9.34 10.95 2.54
N PHE A 44 10.17 11.21 3.55
CA PHE A 44 9.78 11.11 4.96
C PHE A 44 8.65 12.07 5.32
N LYS A 45 8.64 13.24 4.69
CA LYS A 45 7.64 14.29 4.90
C LYS A 45 6.26 13.83 4.43
N GLU A 46 6.19 13.23 3.24
CA GLU A 46 5.00 12.66 2.63
C GLU A 46 4.50 11.45 3.42
N GLN A 47 5.42 10.53 3.78
CA GLN A 47 5.07 9.37 4.60
C GLN A 47 4.45 9.79 5.95
N LYS A 48 5.06 10.77 6.63
CA LYS A 48 4.53 11.30 7.90
C LYS A 48 3.15 11.93 7.70
N PHE A 49 2.94 12.64 6.59
CA PHE A 49 1.64 13.20 6.25
C PHE A 49 0.57 12.13 6.05
N TYR A 50 0.84 11.07 5.30
CA TYR A 50 -0.13 9.98 5.12
C TYR A 50 -0.45 9.22 6.42
N CYS A 51 0.43 9.28 7.42
CA CYS A 51 0.15 8.75 8.76
C CYS A 51 -0.59 9.73 9.68
N SER A 52 -0.68 11.01 9.31
CA SER A 52 -1.18 12.08 10.17
C SER A 52 -2.69 12.00 10.40
N LYS A 53 -3.16 12.57 11.51
CA LYS A 53 -4.60 12.58 11.85
C LYS A 53 -5.39 13.46 10.88
N GLU A 54 -4.79 14.58 10.50
CA GLU A 54 -5.34 15.56 9.56
C GLU A 54 -5.61 14.91 8.19
N TRP A 55 -4.65 14.16 7.65
CA TRP A 55 -4.87 13.43 6.39
C TRP A 55 -5.99 12.41 6.52
N LYS A 56 -6.00 11.59 7.57
CA LYS A 56 -7.04 10.57 7.77
C LYS A 56 -8.43 11.19 7.82
N PHE A 57 -8.59 12.27 8.59
CA PHE A 57 -9.83 13.01 8.69
C PHE A 57 -10.26 13.59 7.34
N THR A 58 -9.38 14.33 6.66
CA THR A 58 -9.70 14.93 5.36
C THR A 58 -10.01 13.88 4.30
N ARG A 59 -9.27 12.76 4.27
CA ARG A 59 -9.56 11.63 3.38
C ARG A 59 -10.96 11.08 3.61
N ASP A 60 -11.34 10.88 4.86
CA ASP A 60 -12.67 10.34 5.19
C ASP A 60 -13.78 11.35 4.83
N SER A 61 -13.55 12.65 5.03
CA SER A 61 -14.48 13.70 4.55
C SER A 61 -14.61 13.75 3.02
N VAL A 62 -13.51 13.57 2.28
CA VAL A 62 -13.54 13.52 0.81
C VAL A 62 -14.30 12.29 0.32
N ARG A 63 -14.07 11.11 0.93
CA ARG A 63 -14.85 9.91 0.64
C ARG A 63 -16.34 10.12 0.89
N GLN A 64 -16.70 10.78 1.99
CA GLN A 64 -18.11 11.08 2.29
C GLN A 64 -18.71 12.04 1.26
N ARG A 65 -18.00 13.12 0.89
CA ARG A 65 -18.41 14.05 -0.17
C ARG A 65 -18.65 13.33 -1.50
N ASP A 66 -17.76 12.38 -1.80
CA ASP A 66 -17.75 11.66 -3.07
C ASP A 66 -18.65 10.41 -3.06
N ASN A 67 -19.38 10.17 -1.97
CA ASN A 67 -20.22 9.00 -1.72
C ASN A 67 -19.47 7.67 -1.83
N GLY A 68 -18.14 7.69 -1.65
CA GLY A 68 -17.29 6.52 -1.84
C GLY A 68 -17.27 5.99 -3.28
N ILE A 69 -17.55 6.84 -4.27
CA ILE A 69 -17.59 6.48 -5.69
C ILE A 69 -16.43 7.16 -6.42
N CYS A 70 -15.81 6.44 -7.34
CA CYS A 70 -14.82 6.97 -8.28
C CYS A 70 -15.44 8.10 -9.11
N LYS A 71 -14.90 9.31 -8.99
CA LYS A 71 -15.42 10.49 -9.71
C LYS A 71 -15.01 10.57 -11.18
N LEU A 72 -14.11 9.70 -11.64
CA LEU A 72 -13.78 9.59 -13.06
C LEU A 72 -14.66 8.55 -13.78
N CYS A 73 -15.02 7.48 -13.10
CA CYS A 73 -15.84 6.40 -13.66
C CYS A 73 -17.35 6.62 -13.43
N ASP A 74 -17.70 7.27 -12.32
CA ASP A 74 -19.08 7.56 -11.86
C ASP A 74 -19.99 6.34 -11.61
N ASP A 75 -19.40 5.14 -11.49
CA ASP A 75 -20.17 3.90 -11.32
C ASP A 75 -19.52 2.88 -10.35
N ASN A 76 -18.23 3.07 -10.01
CA ASN A 76 -17.48 2.12 -9.20
C ASN A 76 -17.19 2.66 -7.80
N LEU A 77 -17.31 1.79 -6.79
CA LEU A 77 -16.83 2.09 -5.45
C LEU A 77 -15.33 2.38 -5.47
N SER A 78 -14.92 3.39 -4.71
CA SER A 78 -13.54 3.83 -4.57
C SER A 78 -13.14 3.88 -3.10
N ASP A 79 -12.04 3.21 -2.81
CA ASP A 79 -11.35 3.30 -1.53
C ASP A 79 -10.12 4.22 -1.60
N VAL A 80 -9.86 4.91 -2.71
CA VAL A 80 -8.63 5.68 -2.89
C VAL A 80 -8.96 7.16 -3.07
N VAL A 81 -8.40 8.00 -2.20
CA VAL A 81 -8.42 9.46 -2.39
C VAL A 81 -7.10 9.90 -2.99
N HIS A 82 -7.17 10.52 -4.15
CA HIS A 82 -6.03 11.00 -4.92
C HIS A 82 -5.88 12.53 -4.83
N HIS A 83 -4.65 13.01 -4.85
CA HIS A 83 -4.32 14.44 -4.99
C HIS A 83 -4.32 14.84 -6.48
N ILE A 84 -5.17 15.78 -6.91
CA ILE A 84 -5.24 16.24 -8.31
C ILE A 84 -3.90 16.87 -8.72
N GLU A 85 -3.45 17.89 -7.99
CA GLU A 85 -2.05 18.33 -8.00
C GLU A 85 -1.28 17.55 -6.95
N THR A 86 -0.20 16.88 -7.37
CA THR A 86 0.48 15.90 -6.53
C THR A 86 1.03 16.52 -5.25
N LEU A 87 1.13 15.70 -4.20
CA LEU A 87 1.64 16.12 -2.90
C LEU A 87 3.07 16.71 -2.96
N LYS A 88 3.89 16.23 -3.91
CA LYS A 88 5.27 16.71 -4.12
C LYS A 88 5.29 18.06 -4.82
N ASP A 89 4.41 18.27 -5.79
CA ASP A 89 4.38 19.49 -6.59
C ASP A 89 3.70 20.65 -5.84
N CYS A 90 2.66 20.36 -5.04
CA CYS A 90 1.88 21.39 -4.35
C CYS A 90 1.55 21.05 -2.89
N TRP A 91 2.56 21.09 -2.01
CA TRP A 91 2.39 20.77 -0.58
C TRP A 91 1.37 21.65 0.16
N SER A 92 1.19 22.91 -0.27
CA SER A 92 0.21 23.83 0.33
C SER A 92 -1.23 23.34 0.16
N LYS A 93 -1.52 22.59 -0.92
CA LYS A 93 -2.85 22.04 -1.22
C LYS A 93 -3.09 20.63 -0.64
N ARG A 94 -2.17 20.09 0.17
CA ARG A 94 -2.23 18.70 0.66
C ARG A 94 -3.52 18.30 1.41
N LEU A 95 -4.20 19.25 2.06
CA LEU A 95 -5.49 19.07 2.76
C LEU A 95 -6.64 19.85 2.10
N ASN A 96 -6.40 20.48 0.95
CA ASN A 96 -7.44 21.22 0.25
C ASN A 96 -8.40 20.21 -0.39
N MET A 97 -9.66 20.18 0.04
CA MET A 97 -10.66 19.25 -0.47
C MET A 97 -10.88 19.36 -1.99
N ASN A 98 -10.71 20.55 -2.57
CA ASN A 98 -10.85 20.75 -4.01
C ASN A 98 -9.65 20.20 -4.79
N ASN A 99 -8.55 19.89 -4.12
CA ASN A 99 -7.39 19.22 -4.69
C ASN A 99 -7.44 17.69 -4.44
N LEU A 100 -8.54 17.17 -3.94
CA LEU A 100 -8.70 15.77 -3.56
C LEU A 100 -9.92 15.16 -4.25
N ILE A 101 -9.80 13.93 -4.73
CA ILE A 101 -10.83 13.23 -5.50
C ILE A 101 -10.81 11.73 -5.22
N CYS A 102 -11.97 11.09 -5.08
CA CYS A 102 -12.06 9.63 -5.03
C CYS A 102 -11.89 9.03 -6.43
N LEU A 103 -10.98 8.06 -6.55
CA LEU A 103 -10.65 7.33 -7.78
C LEU A 103 -10.77 5.81 -7.60
#